data_AF-A0A7V4YYI8-F1
#
_entry.id   AF-A0A7V4YYI8-F1
#
_cell.length_a   1.000
_cell.length_b   1.000
_cell.length_c   1.000
_cell.angle_alpha   90.00
_cell.angle_beta   90.00
_cell.angle_gamma   90.00
#
_symmetry.space_group_name_H-M   'P 1'
#
loop_
_entity.id
_entity.type
_entity.pdbx_description
1 polymer ?
#
loop_
_entity_poly.entity_id
_entity_poly.type
_entity_poly.pdbx_seq_one_letter_code
_entity_poly.pdbx_strand_id
1 'polypeptide(L)'
;MTEGDVLWQVKNELQSLDLDNRCLVIFDQVEELFVNDSPENDLKYKSLLELLVSKSSEQVKFILSFRKEFLLEVKKLLQATRLDFDEVLLSNLNRTGIIEAVRGITSSALTRRYKVEFEQGLPEEIAGDIINDRVVT
;
A
#
# COMPACT_ATOMS: atom_id res chain seq x y z
N MET A 1 -26.86 2.29 3.47
CA MET A 1 -26.23 2.88 2.28
C MET A 1 -26.65 2.05 1.10
N THR A 2 -27.16 2.68 0.06
CA THR A 2 -27.58 2.04 -1.19
C THR A 2 -26.40 1.95 -2.16
N GLU A 3 -26.50 1.10 -3.18
CA GLU A 3 -25.52 0.95 -4.27
C GLU A 3 -25.18 2.30 -4.94
N GLY A 4 -26.17 3.20 -5.01
CA GLY A 4 -26.00 4.57 -5.50
C GLY A 4 -25.17 5.48 -4.59
N ASP A 5 -25.22 5.28 -3.28
CA ASP A 5 -24.51 6.13 -2.30
C ASP A 5 -23.00 5.85 -2.32
N VAL A 6 -22.61 4.57 -2.45
CA VAL A 6 -21.19 4.17 -2.56
C VAL A 6 -20.58 4.63 -3.88
N LEU A 7 -21.31 4.45 -5.00
CA LEU A 7 -20.86 4.93 -6.31
C LEU A 7 -20.69 6.45 -6.33
N TRP A 8 -21.59 7.18 -5.69
CA TRP A 8 -21.51 8.63 -5.60
C TRP A 8 -20.30 9.08 -4.78
N GLN A 9 -20.02 8.41 -3.65
CA GLN A 9 -18.90 8.77 -2.77
C GLN A 9 -17.54 8.45 -3.41
N VAL A 10 -17.37 7.26 -3.98
CA VAL A 10 -16.14 6.86 -4.69
C VAL A 10 -15.93 7.72 -5.95
N LYS A 11 -17.00 7.98 -6.73
CA LYS A 11 -16.88 8.89 -7.88
C LYS A 11 -16.52 10.31 -7.44
N ASN A 12 -17.10 10.85 -6.38
CA ASN A 12 -16.78 12.21 -5.96
C ASN A 12 -15.36 12.35 -5.42
N GLU A 13 -14.88 11.40 -4.63
CA GLU A 13 -13.50 11.42 -4.13
C GLU A 13 -12.51 11.33 -5.30
N LEU A 14 -12.75 10.43 -6.26
CA LEU A 14 -11.89 10.25 -7.42
C LEU A 14 -12.03 11.35 -8.50
N GLN A 15 -13.22 11.92 -8.70
CA GLN A 15 -13.46 13.03 -9.63
C GLN A 15 -13.00 14.38 -9.08
N SER A 16 -12.84 14.50 -7.76
CA SER A 16 -12.25 15.70 -7.13
C SER A 16 -10.73 15.79 -7.35
N LEU A 17 -10.10 14.69 -7.77
CA LEU A 17 -8.70 14.68 -8.14
C LEU A 17 -8.54 15.38 -9.50
N ASP A 18 -7.84 16.51 -9.52
CA ASP A 18 -7.40 17.16 -10.75
C ASP A 18 -6.31 16.32 -11.43
N LEU A 19 -6.76 15.29 -12.15
CA LEU A 19 -5.92 14.36 -12.91
C LEU A 19 -5.62 14.87 -14.32
N ASP A 20 -5.94 16.13 -14.62
CA ASP A 20 -5.59 16.77 -15.91
C ASP A 20 -4.18 17.39 -15.85
N ASN A 21 -3.57 17.43 -14.66
CA ASN A 21 -2.17 17.78 -14.41
C ASN A 21 -1.34 16.55 -14.04
N ARG A 22 -0.01 16.68 -14.08
CA ARG A 22 0.91 15.60 -13.67
C ARG A 22 0.62 15.19 -12.22
N CYS A 23 0.21 13.94 -12.01
CA CYS A 23 -0.25 13.44 -10.71
C CYS A 23 0.25 12.02 -10.44
N LEU A 24 0.50 11.70 -9.17
CA LEU A 24 0.76 10.35 -8.68
C LEU A 24 -0.38 9.97 -7.74
N VAL A 25 -1.14 8.95 -8.11
CA VAL A 25 -2.24 8.41 -7.30
C VAL A 25 -1.77 7.12 -6.65
N ILE A 26 -1.93 7.03 -5.33
CA ILE A 26 -1.55 5.86 -4.55
C ILE A 26 -2.82 5.25 -3.98
N PHE A 27 -3.07 4.00 -4.32
CA PHE A 27 -4.11 3.18 -3.70
C PHE A 27 -3.45 2.22 -2.72
N ASP A 28 -3.76 2.39 -1.45
CA ASP A 28 -3.32 1.48 -0.40
C ASP A 28 -4.37 0.41 -0.11
N GLN A 29 -3.89 -0.76 0.30
CA GLN A 29 -4.73 -1.93 0.64
C GLN A 29 -5.69 -2.35 -0.46
N VAL A 30 -5.23 -2.41 -1.72
CA VAL A 30 -6.07 -2.83 -2.86
C VAL A 30 -6.62 -4.25 -2.69
N GLU A 31 -5.98 -5.07 -1.86
CA GLU A 31 -6.46 -6.42 -1.56
C GLU A 31 -7.88 -6.46 -0.97
N GLU A 32 -8.33 -5.40 -0.30
CA GLU A 32 -9.65 -5.35 0.34
C GLU A 32 -10.81 -5.52 -0.67
N LEU A 33 -10.55 -5.25 -1.95
CA LEU A 33 -11.50 -5.53 -3.04
C LEU A 33 -11.82 -7.02 -3.20
N PHE A 34 -10.97 -7.91 -2.70
CA PHE A 34 -11.05 -9.36 -2.92
C PHE A 34 -11.32 -10.17 -1.66
N VAL A 35 -11.23 -9.57 -0.46
CA VAL A 35 -11.33 -10.29 0.83
C VAL A 35 -12.74 -10.86 1.05
N ASN A 36 -13.77 -10.17 0.59
CA ASN A 36 -15.17 -10.63 0.69
C ASN A 36 -15.92 -10.35 -0.60
N ASP A 37 -16.73 -11.32 -1.03
CA ASP A 37 -17.69 -11.15 -2.12
C ASP A 37 -18.85 -10.29 -1.62
N SER A 38 -18.87 -9.03 -2.06
CA SER A 38 -19.93 -8.08 -1.73
C SER A 38 -20.22 -7.18 -2.93
N PRO A 39 -21.49 -6.77 -3.13
CA PRO A 39 -21.84 -5.82 -4.19
C PRO A 39 -21.04 -4.51 -4.11
N GLU A 40 -20.67 -4.09 -2.90
CA GLU A 40 -19.85 -2.89 -2.69
C GLU A 40 -18.45 -3.04 -3.29
N ASN A 41 -17.81 -4.20 -3.10
CA ASN A 41 -16.49 -4.48 -3.62
C ASN A 41 -16.49 -4.62 -5.15
N ASP A 42 -17.53 -5.24 -5.72
CA ASP A 42 -17.72 -5.31 -7.17
C ASP A 42 -17.80 -3.91 -7.81
N LEU A 43 -18.49 -2.99 -7.14
CA LEU A 43 -18.60 -1.59 -7.56
C LEU A 43 -17.26 -0.86 -7.50
N LYS A 44 -16.52 -1.01 -6.39
CA LYS A 44 -15.18 -0.42 -6.21
C LYS A 44 -14.21 -0.97 -7.25
N TYR A 45 -14.25 -2.28 -7.51
CA TYR A 45 -13.46 -2.94 -8.55
C TYR A 45 -13.73 -2.35 -9.93
N LYS A 46 -14.99 -2.23 -10.34
CA LYS A 46 -15.37 -1.63 -11.63
C LYS A 46 -14.92 -0.16 -11.72
N SER A 47 -15.12 0.59 -10.64
CA SER A 47 -14.74 2.02 -10.58
C SER A 47 -13.23 2.20 -10.71
N LEU A 48 -12.44 1.35 -10.05
CA LEU A 48 -10.98 1.36 -10.17
C LEU A 48 -10.52 1.03 -11.59
N LEU A 49 -11.11 0.00 -12.23
CA LEU A 49 -10.82 -0.33 -13.62
C LEU A 49 -11.11 0.84 -14.57
N GLU A 50 -12.28 1.47 -14.43
CA GLU A 50 -12.66 2.63 -15.22
C GLU A 50 -11.68 3.79 -15.04
N LEU A 51 -11.26 4.06 -13.79
CA LEU A 51 -10.28 5.10 -13.49
C LEU A 51 -8.93 4.80 -14.14
N LEU A 52 -8.40 3.59 -13.95
CA LEU A 52 -7.11 3.19 -14.51
C LEU A 52 -7.11 3.35 -16.03
N VAL A 53 -8.14 2.85 -16.72
CA VAL A 53 -8.23 2.93 -18.18
C VAL A 53 -8.41 4.35 -18.68
N SER A 54 -9.26 5.15 -18.02
CA SER A 54 -9.61 6.50 -18.51
C SER A 54 -8.59 7.58 -18.20
N LYS A 55 -7.78 7.39 -17.15
CA LYS A 55 -6.86 8.42 -16.65
C LYS A 55 -5.38 8.02 -16.73
N SER A 56 -5.04 6.76 -17.00
CA SER A 56 -3.65 6.38 -17.21
C SER A 56 -3.06 7.09 -18.44
N SER A 57 -1.99 7.83 -18.20
CA SER A 57 -1.30 8.62 -19.21
C SER A 57 0.16 8.81 -18.83
N GLU A 58 0.94 9.49 -19.66
CA GLU A 58 2.31 9.87 -19.27
C GLU A 58 2.36 10.82 -18.07
N GLN A 59 1.27 11.56 -17.83
CA GLN A 59 1.19 12.57 -16.77
C GLN A 59 0.62 12.02 -15.48
N VAL A 60 -0.22 10.98 -15.54
CA VAL A 60 -0.84 10.38 -14.37
C VAL A 60 -0.28 8.98 -14.14
N LYS A 61 0.35 8.78 -12.99
CA LYS A 61 0.88 7.49 -12.57
C LYS A 61 0.08 6.93 -11.41
N PHE A 62 -0.06 5.61 -11.38
CA PHE A 62 -0.75 4.88 -10.33
C PHE A 62 0.22 3.95 -9.61
N ILE A 63 0.17 3.94 -8.29
CA ILE A 63 0.81 2.92 -7.45
C ILE A 63 -0.31 2.19 -6.72
N LEU A 64 -0.34 0.87 -6.84
CA LEU A 64 -1.23 -0.02 -6.11
C LEU A 64 -0.40 -0.78 -5.08
N SER A 65 -0.58 -0.51 -3.79
CA SER A 65 -0.02 -1.36 -2.73
C SER A 65 -1.03 -2.39 -2.30
N PHE A 66 -0.54 -3.62 -2.13
CA PHE A 66 -1.35 -4.75 -1.69
C PHE A 66 -0.49 -5.83 -1.03
N ARG A 67 -1.11 -6.72 -0.27
CA ARG A 67 -0.43 -7.89 0.30
C ARG A 67 -0.13 -8.95 -0.76
N LYS A 68 1.06 -9.56 -0.68
CA LYS A 68 1.59 -10.47 -1.71
C LYS A 68 0.68 -11.66 -2.05
N GLU A 69 -0.14 -12.12 -1.11
CA GLU A 69 -1.08 -13.22 -1.30
C GLU A 69 -2.19 -12.90 -2.33
N PHE A 70 -2.45 -11.63 -2.61
CA PHE A 70 -3.44 -11.17 -3.61
C PHE A 70 -2.82 -10.82 -4.97
N LEU A 71 -1.55 -11.20 -5.21
CA LEU A 71 -0.85 -10.88 -6.45
C LEU A 71 -1.59 -11.38 -7.70
N LEU A 72 -2.21 -12.56 -7.64
CA LEU A 72 -2.92 -13.13 -8.78
C LEU A 72 -4.18 -12.31 -9.13
N GLU A 73 -4.93 -11.90 -8.12
CA GLU A 73 -6.15 -11.10 -8.21
C GLU A 73 -5.84 -9.73 -8.79
N VAL A 74 -4.81 -9.05 -8.28
CA VAL A 74 -4.38 -7.74 -8.78
C VAL A 74 -3.84 -7.85 -10.22
N LYS A 75 -3.11 -8.91 -10.57
CA LYS A 75 -2.69 -9.15 -11.97
C LYS A 75 -3.88 -9.31 -12.90
N LYS A 76 -4.92 -10.05 -12.51
CA LYS A 76 -6.13 -10.20 -13.32
C LYS A 76 -6.83 -8.86 -13.53
N LEU A 77 -6.91 -8.04 -12.48
CA LEU A 77 -7.44 -6.68 -12.56
C LEU A 77 -6.63 -5.85 -13.58
N LEU A 78 -5.30 -5.82 -13.46
CA LEU A 78 -4.45 -5.02 -14.35
C LEU A 78 -4.46 -5.53 -15.80
N GLN A 79 -4.46 -6.84 -16.01
CA GLN A 79 -4.58 -7.44 -17.34
C GLN A 79 -5.88 -7.03 -18.06
N ALA A 80 -6.97 -6.78 -17.32
CA ALA A 80 -8.22 -6.29 -17.90
C ALA A 80 -8.10 -4.85 -18.43
N THR A 81 -7.12 -4.07 -17.98
CA THR A 81 -6.93 -2.65 -18.39
C THR A 81 -6.08 -2.48 -19.65
N ARG A 82 -5.32 -3.51 -20.06
CA ARG A 82 -4.29 -3.44 -21.14
C ARG A 82 -3.21 -2.36 -20.92
N LEU A 83 -3.02 -1.90 -19.69
CA LEU A 83 -1.95 -0.98 -19.33
C LEU A 83 -0.66 -1.75 -19.07
N ASP A 84 0.46 -1.14 -19.43
CA ASP A 84 1.77 -1.61 -18.98
C ASP A 84 1.93 -1.30 -17.48
N PHE A 85 2.49 -2.25 -16.74
CA PHE A 85 2.75 -2.10 -15.31
C PHE A 85 4.05 -2.81 -14.91
N ASP A 86 4.69 -2.28 -13.87
CA ASP A 86 5.86 -2.89 -13.23
C ASP A 86 5.48 -3.43 -11.85
N GLU A 87 6.06 -4.56 -11.48
CA GLU A 87 5.91 -5.17 -10.16
C GLU A 87 7.11 -4.85 -9.29
N VAL A 88 6.86 -4.26 -8.12
CA VAL A 88 7.88 -3.99 -7.11
C VAL A 88 7.62 -4.88 -5.89
N LEU A 89 8.46 -5.90 -5.71
CA LEU A 89 8.41 -6.74 -4.51
C LEU A 89 9.16 -6.05 -3.36
N LEU A 90 8.44 -5.71 -2.30
CA LEU A 90 9.05 -5.25 -1.06
C LEU A 90 9.57 -6.47 -0.28
N SER A 91 10.89 -6.60 -0.23
CA SER A 91 11.55 -7.64 0.54
C SER A 91 11.62 -7.30 2.03
N ASN A 92 11.74 -8.34 2.84
CA ASN A 92 11.97 -8.18 4.27
C ASN A 92 13.22 -7.34 4.54
N LEU A 93 13.14 -6.47 5.56
CA LEU A 93 14.30 -5.72 6.03
C LEU A 93 15.44 -6.68 6.42
N ASN A 94 16.64 -6.36 5.97
CA ASN A 94 17.87 -6.99 6.41
C ASN A 94 18.25 -6.52 7.82
N ARG A 95 19.29 -7.11 8.42
CA ARG A 95 19.74 -6.75 9.78
C ARG A 95 19.96 -5.25 9.96
N THR A 96 20.63 -4.61 9.02
CA THR A 96 20.89 -3.17 9.07
C THR A 96 19.60 -2.36 9.04
N GLY A 97 18.66 -2.71 8.15
CA GLY A 97 17.36 -2.05 8.05
C GLY A 97 16.48 -2.26 9.29
N ILE A 98 16.55 -3.43 9.94
CA ILE A 98 15.84 -3.68 11.20
C ILE A 98 16.44 -2.80 12.32
N ILE A 99 17.76 -2.77 12.44
CA ILE A 99 18.43 -1.92 13.44
C ILE A 99 18.09 -0.45 13.22
N GLU A 100 18.09 0.01 11.96
CA GLU A 100 17.67 1.36 11.61
C GLU A 100 16.23 1.63 12.04
N ALA A 101 15.30 0.75 11.70
CA ALA A 101 13.89 0.90 12.06
C ALA A 101 13.69 0.98 13.58
N VAL A 102 14.38 0.13 14.35
CA VAL A 102 14.36 0.16 15.83
C VAL A 102 14.92 1.48 16.35
N ARG A 103 16.10 1.89 15.87
CA ARG A 103 16.72 3.18 16.24
C ARG A 103 15.88 4.39 15.83
N GLY A 104 15.02 4.24 14.83
CA GLY A 104 14.06 5.25 14.40
C GLY A 104 13.27 5.85 15.56
N ILE A 105 12.91 5.05 16.56
CA ILE A 105 12.15 5.46 17.76
C ILE A 105 12.86 6.62 18.49
N THR A 106 14.18 6.52 18.64
CA THR A 106 14.99 7.51 19.37
C THR A 106 15.50 8.65 18.48
N SER A 107 15.22 8.64 17.17
CA SER A 107 15.54 9.72 16.25
C SER A 107 14.39 10.72 16.02
N SER A 108 13.22 10.47 16.63
CA SER A 108 11.99 11.21 16.35
C SER A 108 11.71 12.33 17.36
N ALA A 109 10.64 13.11 17.10
CA ALA A 109 10.12 14.07 18.06
C ALA A 109 9.76 13.45 19.42
N LEU A 110 9.55 12.12 19.47
CA LEU A 110 9.25 11.38 20.69
C LEU A 110 10.43 11.41 21.67
N THR A 111 11.67 11.39 21.21
CA THR A 111 12.86 11.48 22.08
C THR A 111 12.88 12.78 22.87
N ARG A 112 12.51 13.89 22.23
CA ARG A 112 12.45 15.20 22.92
C ARG A 112 11.38 15.22 24.00
N ARG A 113 10.27 14.50 23.81
CA ARG A 113 9.13 14.53 24.74
C ARG A 113 9.24 13.50 25.85
N TYR A 114 9.70 12.30 25.53
CA TYR A 114 9.68 11.14 26.41
C TYR A 114 11.08 10.72 26.88
N LYS A 115 12.15 11.36 26.37
CA LYS A 115 13.55 11.05 26.69
C LYS A 115 13.86 9.57 26.54
N VAL A 116 13.33 8.96 25.48
CA VAL A 116 13.55 7.54 25.20
C VAL A 116 14.99 7.34 24.73
N GLU A 117 15.66 6.39 25.34
CA GLU A 117 17.01 5.96 25.01
C GLU A 117 17.07 4.43 25.06
N PHE A 118 17.96 3.85 24.26
CA PHE A 118 18.16 2.41 24.24
C PHE A 118 19.29 2.03 25.18
N GLU A 119 19.14 0.89 25.85
CA GLU A 119 20.26 0.22 26.47
C GLU A 119 21.30 -0.16 25.40
N GLN A 120 22.58 -0.17 25.81
CA GLN A 120 23.68 -0.46 24.90
C GLN A 120 23.52 -1.86 24.29
N GLY A 121 23.49 -1.95 22.95
CA GLY A 121 23.38 -3.22 22.22
C GLY A 121 21.95 -3.73 22.04
N LEU A 122 20.95 -3.13 22.70
CA LEU A 122 19.57 -3.60 22.64
C LEU A 122 18.97 -3.58 21.21
N PRO A 123 19.20 -2.57 20.35
CA PRO A 123 18.71 -2.60 18.97
C PRO A 123 19.29 -3.78 18.16
N GLU A 124 20.55 -4.14 18.41
CA GLU A 124 21.23 -5.25 17.75
C GLU A 124 20.71 -6.61 18.20
N GLU A 125 20.34 -6.75 19.47
CA GLU A 125 19.71 -7.94 20.05
C GLU A 125 18.30 -8.13 19.48
N ILE A 126 17.46 -7.08 19.51
CA ILE A 126 16.12 -7.10 18.90
C ILE A 126 16.19 -7.48 17.43
N ALA A 127 17.17 -6.92 16.70
CA ALA A 127 17.36 -7.27 15.29
C ALA A 127 17.77 -8.74 15.11
N GLY A 128 18.56 -9.29 16.03
CA GLY A 128 18.90 -10.71 16.05
C GLY A 128 17.65 -11.58 16.24
N ASP A 129 16.82 -11.26 17.22
CA ASP A 129 15.61 -12.01 17.56
C ASP A 129 14.61 -12.00 16.39
N ILE A 130 14.33 -10.84 15.80
CA ILE A 130 13.43 -10.70 14.64
C ILE A 130 13.91 -11.53 13.44
N ILE A 131 15.23 -11.60 13.21
CA ILE A 131 15.77 -12.41 12.12
C ILE A 131 15.65 -13.89 12.43
N ASN A 132 15.97 -14.31 13.65
CA ASN A 132 15.93 -15.72 14.04
C ASN A 132 14.50 -16.27 14.04
N ASP A 133 13.52 -15.48 14.46
CA ASP A 133 12.09 -15.86 14.44
C ASP A 133 11.59 -16.16 13.01
N ARG A 134 12.09 -15.41 12.02
CA ARG A 134 11.76 -15.62 10.59
C ARG A 134 12.33 -16.91 10.00
N VAL A 135 13.33 -17.53 10.62
CA VAL A 135 13.97 -18.76 10.11
C VAL A 135 13.24 -20.02 10.58
N VAL A 136 12.35 -19.91 11.59
CA VAL A 136 11.64 -21.04 12.20
C VAL A 136 10.22 -21.26 11.60
N THR A 137 9.87 -20.55 10.53
CA THR A 137 8.62 -20.74 9.75
C THR A 137 8.91 -21.22 8.34
#